data_AF-A0ABD7K2E3-F1
#
_entry.id   AF-A0ABD7K2E3-F1
#
_cell.length_a   1.000
_cell.length_b   1.000
_cell.length_c   1.000
_cell.angle_alpha   90.00
_cell.angle_beta   90.00
_cell.angle_gamma   90.00
#
_symmetry.space_group_name_H-M   'P 1'
#
loop_
_entity.id
_entity.type
_entity.pdbx_description
1 polymer ?
#
loop_
_entity_poly.entity_id
_entity_poly.type
_entity_poly.pdbx_seq_one_letter_code
_entity_poly.pdbx_strand_id
1 'polypeptide(L)'
;MSGPKVVRIVTREEAIATCERDLQRLDKTLARWENQASRLAQLSDAERAAAHARRASLHALLEQERWLDVQLQVKIESEFLKRDLAEREERAIRQAAETRQQRRRLQENASALLQALDARPDAAGAALRQTLQALADGALRDDAEALLAQGFAALASAPAEERLSEAQRELAQRLKTDEAPITLEQWRARQQQDAPREQRLARIDRHIAELQLLQGEASAQAFLERLARAEAEQRPERRNLLLDSLVLDLAQASREHQQQRQRLEHLQDLASEVATLGAAEHAELLQRAAACQPDSDPQQLAELTERCNAILTAHLQQQAALARRQAVLQGLASLGYEVREGMATAWAQTGRVVLRKPATPGYGLEVGGKADNGRLQLRAVALNANRDSQRDRDIETLWCGEFQRLQALLAAQGGELSVERALGVGEVALKEIGKEEQREMGVVRQRGL
;
A
#
# COMPACT_ATOMS: atom_id res chain seq x y z
N MET A 1 11.10 -9.00 -45.12
CA MET A 1 11.83 -10.28 -45.28
C MET A 1 13.10 -10.17 -44.44
N SER A 2 13.32 -11.07 -43.48
CA SER A 2 14.34 -10.85 -42.45
C SER A 2 15.11 -12.13 -42.09
N GLY A 3 16.44 -12.08 -42.06
CA GLY A 3 17.33 -13.09 -41.49
C GLY A 3 17.29 -13.13 -39.95
N PRO A 4 18.43 -13.07 -39.23
CA PRO A 4 18.49 -13.20 -37.77
C PRO A 4 17.53 -12.25 -37.02
N LYS A 5 16.85 -12.77 -35.99
CA LYS A 5 15.87 -12.00 -35.18
C LYS A 5 16.21 -12.03 -33.71
N VAL A 6 16.01 -10.89 -33.06
CA VAL A 6 15.87 -10.79 -31.60
C VAL A 6 14.39 -10.62 -31.32
N VAL A 7 13.85 -11.50 -30.48
CA VAL A 7 12.42 -11.58 -30.20
C VAL A 7 12.18 -11.58 -28.70
N ARG A 8 11.04 -11.04 -28.30
CA ARG A 8 10.50 -11.16 -26.95
C ARG A 8 9.37 -12.16 -26.95
N ILE A 9 9.39 -13.09 -25.99
CA ILE A 9 8.32 -14.07 -25.81
C ILE A 9 7.66 -13.90 -24.44
N VAL A 10 6.34 -13.92 -24.42
CA VAL A 10 5.51 -14.01 -23.21
C VAL A 10 4.64 -15.25 -23.37
N THR A 11 4.62 -16.12 -22.37
CA THR A 11 3.84 -17.36 -22.40
C THR A 11 2.50 -17.20 -21.69
N ARG A 12 1.54 -18.08 -22.01
CA ARG A 12 0.25 -18.14 -21.31
C ARG A 12 0.47 -18.43 -19.83
N GLU A 13 1.37 -19.35 -19.51
CA GLU A 13 1.72 -19.73 -18.14
C GLU A 13 2.30 -18.54 -17.37
N GLU A 14 3.18 -17.73 -18.01
CA GLU A 14 3.72 -16.50 -17.43
C GLU A 14 2.62 -15.45 -17.17
N ALA A 15 1.66 -15.31 -18.08
CA ALA A 15 0.54 -14.39 -17.92
C ALA A 15 -0.41 -14.82 -16.79
N ILE A 16 -0.74 -16.11 -16.71
CA ILE A 16 -1.58 -16.69 -15.65
C ILE A 16 -0.90 -16.52 -14.29
N ALA A 17 0.36 -16.93 -14.15
CA ALA A 17 1.09 -16.82 -12.89
C ALA A 17 1.18 -15.36 -12.39
N THR A 18 1.33 -14.40 -13.31
CA THR A 18 1.29 -12.97 -12.97
C THR A 18 -0.09 -12.56 -12.44
N CYS A 19 -1.17 -12.95 -13.12
CA CYS A 19 -2.52 -12.63 -12.70
C CYS A 19 -2.88 -13.26 -11.34
N GLU A 20 -2.53 -14.53 -11.13
CA GLU A 20 -2.77 -15.24 -9.86
C GLU A 20 -2.04 -14.56 -8.69
N ARG A 21 -0.77 -14.19 -8.88
CA ARG A 21 -0.02 -13.44 -7.87
C ARG A 21 -0.68 -12.09 -7.57
N ASP A 22 -1.07 -11.35 -8.61
CA ASP A 22 -1.71 -10.04 -8.44
C ASP A 22 -3.07 -10.18 -7.72
N LEU A 23 -3.84 -11.24 -8.00
CA LEU A 23 -5.08 -11.58 -7.29
C LEU A 23 -4.84 -11.96 -5.82
N GLN A 24 -3.79 -12.73 -5.51
CA GLN A 24 -3.42 -13.04 -4.12
C GLN A 24 -3.04 -11.78 -3.33
N ARG A 25 -2.36 -10.81 -3.97
CA ARG A 25 -2.07 -9.51 -3.35
C ARG A 25 -3.33 -8.70 -3.10
N LEU A 26 -4.29 -8.75 -4.02
CA LEU A 26 -5.59 -8.13 -3.82
C LEU A 26 -6.34 -8.77 -2.65
N ASP A 27 -6.32 -10.09 -2.51
CA ASP A 27 -6.96 -10.79 -1.37
C ASP A 27 -6.42 -10.30 -0.01
N LYS A 28 -5.11 -10.10 0.11
CA LYS A 28 -4.49 -9.52 1.32
C LYS A 28 -4.89 -8.07 1.54
N THR A 29 -5.00 -7.29 0.47
CA THR A 29 -5.45 -5.88 0.54
C THR A 29 -6.91 -5.82 1.01
N LEU A 30 -7.76 -6.70 0.46
CA LEU A 30 -9.16 -6.83 0.85
C LEU A 30 -9.29 -7.25 2.32
N ALA A 31 -8.58 -8.30 2.75
CA ALA A 31 -8.62 -8.75 4.15
C ALA A 31 -8.19 -7.66 5.14
N ARG A 32 -7.16 -6.86 4.81
CA ARG A 32 -6.76 -5.70 5.64
C ARG A 32 -7.82 -4.62 5.66
N TRP A 33 -8.38 -4.28 4.51
CA TRP A 33 -9.48 -3.32 4.40
C TRP A 33 -10.66 -3.75 5.28
N GLU A 34 -11.07 -5.02 5.24
CA GLU A 34 -12.16 -5.55 6.05
C GLU A 34 -11.85 -5.51 7.55
N ASN A 35 -10.68 -5.99 7.95
CA ASN A 35 -10.27 -6.03 9.35
C ASN A 35 -10.22 -4.62 9.96
N GLN A 36 -9.59 -3.67 9.27
CA GLN A 36 -9.43 -2.31 9.77
C GLN A 36 -10.75 -1.54 9.72
N ALA A 37 -11.52 -1.61 8.63
CA ALA A 37 -12.81 -0.93 8.55
C ALA A 37 -13.83 -1.49 9.56
N SER A 38 -13.78 -2.80 9.86
CA SER A 38 -14.58 -3.42 10.91
C SER A 38 -14.15 -2.95 12.31
N ARG A 39 -12.83 -2.88 12.58
CA ARG A 39 -12.29 -2.34 13.85
C ARG A 39 -12.73 -0.90 14.10
N LEU A 40 -12.85 -0.10 13.04
CA LEU A 40 -13.34 1.27 13.11
C LEU A 40 -14.87 1.38 13.22
N ALA A 41 -15.61 0.26 13.17
CA ALA A 41 -17.07 0.21 13.05
C ALA A 41 -17.60 1.05 11.87
N GLN A 42 -16.81 1.16 10.80
CA GLN A 42 -17.14 1.94 9.60
C GLN A 42 -17.53 1.05 8.42
N LEU A 43 -17.71 -0.27 8.58
CA LEU A 43 -18.01 -1.20 7.49
C LEU A 43 -19.40 -1.84 7.63
N SER A 44 -20.23 -1.71 6.59
CA SER A 44 -21.50 -2.43 6.49
C SER A 44 -21.35 -3.78 5.78
N ASP A 45 -22.28 -4.71 6.06
CA ASP A 45 -22.30 -6.02 5.40
C ASP A 45 -22.54 -5.92 3.88
N ALA A 46 -23.30 -4.92 3.44
CA ALA A 46 -23.54 -4.66 2.02
C ALA A 46 -22.27 -4.24 1.29
N GLU A 47 -21.45 -3.37 1.89
CA GLU A 47 -20.16 -2.95 1.33
C GLU A 47 -19.16 -4.13 1.29
N ARG A 48 -19.11 -4.93 2.36
CA ARG A 48 -18.28 -6.16 2.41
C ARG A 48 -18.67 -7.12 1.27
N ALA A 49 -19.96 -7.39 1.13
CA ALA A 49 -20.47 -8.25 0.06
C ALA A 49 -20.14 -7.70 -1.34
N ALA A 50 -20.26 -6.38 -1.55
CA ALA A 50 -19.92 -5.75 -2.82
C ALA A 50 -18.43 -5.87 -3.16
N ALA A 51 -17.53 -5.74 -2.18
CA ALA A 51 -16.09 -5.90 -2.37
C ALA A 51 -15.73 -7.34 -2.77
N HIS A 52 -16.29 -8.34 -2.07
CA HIS A 52 -16.13 -9.74 -2.46
C HIS A 52 -16.71 -10.06 -3.84
N ALA A 53 -17.85 -9.47 -4.21
CA ALA A 53 -18.43 -9.65 -5.54
C ALA A 53 -17.51 -9.10 -6.65
N ARG A 54 -16.89 -7.93 -6.44
CA ARG A 54 -15.88 -7.40 -7.36
C ARG A 54 -14.67 -8.35 -7.45
N ARG A 55 -14.15 -8.83 -6.32
CA ARG A 55 -13.05 -9.82 -6.30
C ARG A 55 -13.39 -11.12 -7.05
N ALA A 56 -14.62 -11.63 -6.90
CA ALA A 56 -15.09 -12.81 -7.62
C ALA A 56 -15.18 -12.57 -9.13
N SER A 57 -15.64 -11.40 -9.56
CA SER A 57 -15.68 -11.03 -10.98
C SER A 57 -14.28 -11.00 -11.63
N LEU A 58 -13.25 -10.60 -10.89
CA LEU A 58 -11.86 -10.64 -11.37
C LEU A 58 -11.35 -12.07 -11.56
N HIS A 59 -11.77 -13.01 -10.72
CA HIS A 59 -11.49 -14.43 -10.91
C HIS A 59 -12.17 -14.96 -12.18
N ALA A 60 -13.44 -14.59 -12.40
CA ALA A 60 -14.16 -14.97 -13.62
C ALA A 60 -13.51 -14.43 -14.91
N LEU A 61 -12.90 -13.24 -14.87
CA LEU A 61 -12.11 -12.70 -15.99
C LEU A 61 -10.85 -13.52 -16.27
N LEU A 62 -10.21 -14.08 -15.23
CA LEU A 62 -9.05 -14.97 -15.39
C LEU A 62 -9.46 -16.27 -16.10
N GLU A 63 -10.61 -16.85 -15.74
CA GLU A 63 -11.17 -18.05 -16.40
C GLU A 63 -11.53 -17.80 -17.86
N GLN A 64 -11.90 -16.56 -18.20
CA GLN A 64 -12.17 -16.12 -19.59
C GLN A 64 -10.90 -15.72 -20.36
N GLU A 65 -9.71 -15.94 -19.80
CA GLU A 65 -8.41 -15.62 -20.42
C GLU A 65 -8.20 -14.13 -20.71
N ARG A 66 -8.92 -13.24 -20.00
CA ARG A 66 -8.81 -11.78 -20.15
C ARG A 66 -7.70 -11.20 -19.27
N TRP A 67 -6.47 -11.69 -19.43
CA TRP A 67 -5.35 -11.41 -18.52
C TRP A 67 -5.02 -9.92 -18.36
N LEU A 68 -5.03 -9.16 -19.46
CA LEU A 68 -4.74 -7.72 -19.41
C LEU A 68 -5.80 -6.95 -18.61
N ASP A 69 -7.06 -7.34 -18.76
CA ASP A 69 -8.16 -6.75 -18.01
C ASP A 69 -8.05 -7.10 -16.52
N VAL A 70 -7.69 -8.33 -16.17
CA VAL A 70 -7.42 -8.73 -14.78
C VAL A 70 -6.32 -7.86 -14.19
N GLN A 71 -5.16 -7.74 -14.84
CA GLN A 71 -4.04 -6.95 -14.33
C GLN A 71 -4.39 -5.47 -14.14
N LEU A 72 -5.17 -4.89 -15.05
CA LEU A 72 -5.63 -3.50 -14.94
C LEU A 72 -6.63 -3.34 -13.79
N GLN A 73 -7.65 -4.19 -13.75
CA GLN A 73 -8.74 -4.07 -12.78
C GLN A 73 -8.27 -4.40 -11.36
N VAL A 74 -7.33 -5.34 -11.17
CA VAL A 74 -6.70 -5.61 -9.88
C VAL A 74 -5.97 -4.38 -9.34
N LYS A 75 -5.24 -3.64 -10.18
CA LYS A 75 -4.58 -2.40 -9.77
C LYS A 75 -5.59 -1.33 -9.37
N ILE A 76 -6.67 -1.18 -10.15
CA ILE A 76 -7.75 -0.23 -9.85
C ILE A 76 -8.41 -0.56 -8.52
N GLU A 77 -8.80 -1.82 -8.32
CA GLU A 77 -9.47 -2.26 -7.08
C GLU A 77 -8.54 -2.12 -5.87
N SER A 78 -7.27 -2.49 -6.00
CA SER A 78 -6.29 -2.35 -4.91
C SER A 78 -6.12 -0.88 -4.48
N GLU A 79 -6.06 0.04 -5.44
CA GLU A 79 -5.96 1.47 -5.15
C GLU A 79 -7.27 2.04 -4.61
N PHE A 80 -8.42 1.55 -5.07
CA PHE A 80 -9.72 1.91 -4.51
C PHE A 80 -9.80 1.51 -3.03
N LEU A 81 -9.50 0.25 -2.68
CA LEU A 81 -9.56 -0.24 -1.30
C LEU A 81 -8.62 0.53 -0.37
N LYS A 82 -7.42 0.88 -0.82
CA LYS A 82 -6.48 1.71 -0.03
C LYS A 82 -7.03 3.11 0.23
N ARG A 83 -7.59 3.76 -0.79
CA ARG A 83 -8.15 5.11 -0.66
C ARG A 83 -9.38 5.12 0.23
N ASP A 84 -10.30 4.19 0.02
CA ASP A 84 -11.50 4.04 0.83
C ASP A 84 -11.14 3.77 2.30
N LEU A 85 -10.12 2.92 2.56
CA LEU A 85 -9.62 2.72 3.92
C LEU A 85 -9.10 4.01 4.55
N ALA A 86 -8.27 4.76 3.83
CA ALA A 86 -7.72 6.03 4.32
C ALA A 86 -8.83 7.06 4.62
N GLU A 87 -9.88 7.11 3.80
CA GLU A 87 -11.04 7.98 4.04
C GLU A 87 -11.84 7.56 5.28
N ARG A 88 -12.01 6.25 5.51
CA ARG A 88 -12.66 5.73 6.74
C ARG A 88 -11.82 6.01 7.98
N GLU A 89 -10.51 5.81 7.92
CA GLU A 89 -9.57 6.17 8.99
C GLU A 89 -9.68 7.67 9.30
N GLU A 90 -9.61 8.54 8.28
CA GLU A 90 -9.72 9.99 8.45
C GLU A 90 -11.08 10.43 9.03
N ARG A 91 -12.18 9.76 8.67
CA ARG A 91 -13.50 10.03 9.27
C ARG A 91 -13.53 9.64 10.75
N ALA A 92 -13.01 8.47 11.09
CA ALA A 92 -12.96 7.99 12.47
C ALA A 92 -12.05 8.87 13.34
N ILE A 93 -10.91 9.32 12.80
CA ILE A 93 -10.01 10.27 13.47
C ILE A 93 -10.72 11.60 13.75
N ARG A 94 -11.45 12.14 12.76
CA ARG A 94 -12.22 13.38 12.94
C ARG A 94 -13.28 13.25 14.03
N GLN A 95 -14.06 12.16 14.03
CA GLN A 95 -15.08 11.90 15.05
C GLN A 95 -14.47 11.78 16.46
N ALA A 96 -13.34 11.07 16.58
CA ALA A 96 -12.63 10.93 17.85
C ALA A 96 -12.04 12.27 18.33
N ALA A 97 -11.49 13.09 17.41
CA ALA A 97 -10.99 14.42 17.72
C ALA A 97 -12.10 15.38 18.15
N GLU A 98 -13.25 15.37 17.47
CA GLU A 98 -14.43 16.16 17.83
C GLU A 98 -14.95 15.78 19.22
N THR A 99 -15.05 14.47 19.51
CA THR A 99 -15.44 13.96 20.83
C THR A 99 -14.49 14.47 21.92
N ARG A 100 -13.18 14.47 21.64
CA ARG A 100 -12.15 14.97 22.56
C ARG A 100 -12.26 16.49 22.77
N GLN A 101 -12.49 17.24 21.70
CA GLN A 101 -12.69 18.69 21.76
C GLN A 101 -13.95 19.05 22.57
N GLN A 102 -15.05 18.32 22.36
CA GLN A 102 -16.28 18.47 23.14
C GLN A 102 -16.03 18.21 24.63
N ARG A 103 -15.34 17.11 24.97
CA ARG A 103 -14.97 16.79 26.36
C ARG A 103 -14.13 17.89 27.01
N ARG A 104 -13.12 18.43 26.30
CA ARG A 104 -12.32 19.55 26.82
C ARG A 104 -13.18 20.79 27.05
N ARG A 105 -14.03 21.16 26.10
CA ARG A 105 -14.94 22.31 26.25
C ARG A 105 -15.87 22.16 27.44
N LEU A 106 -16.40 20.96 27.69
CA LEU A 106 -17.22 20.69 28.87
C LEU A 106 -16.43 20.88 30.18
N GLN A 107 -15.18 20.40 30.25
CA GLN A 107 -14.30 20.60 31.40
C GLN A 107 -13.94 22.08 31.63
N GLU A 108 -13.57 22.80 30.57
CA GLU A 108 -13.27 24.23 30.63
C GLU A 108 -14.51 25.04 31.07
N ASN A 109 -15.70 24.74 30.53
CA ASN A 109 -16.94 25.37 30.94
C ASN A 109 -17.30 25.08 32.39
N ALA A 110 -17.14 23.82 32.85
CA ALA A 110 -17.43 23.44 34.22
C ALA A 110 -16.49 24.14 35.21
N SER A 111 -15.18 24.23 34.90
CA SER A 111 -14.21 24.92 35.76
C SER A 111 -14.47 26.44 35.83
N ALA A 112 -14.76 27.09 34.70
CA ALA A 112 -15.13 28.51 34.67
C ALA A 112 -16.44 28.78 35.43
N LEU A 113 -17.42 27.88 35.31
CA LEU A 113 -18.70 27.97 36.00
C LEU A 113 -18.54 27.82 37.53
N LEU A 114 -17.68 26.89 37.97
CA LEU A 114 -17.34 26.74 39.39
C LEU A 114 -16.68 27.99 39.95
N GLN A 115 -15.70 28.57 39.25
CA GLN A 115 -15.06 29.83 39.67
C GLN A 115 -16.09 30.97 39.82
N ALA A 116 -17.06 31.05 38.89
CA ALA A 116 -18.13 32.05 38.96
C ALA A 116 -19.13 31.78 40.10
N LEU A 117 -19.41 30.50 40.40
CA LEU A 117 -20.26 30.11 41.53
C LEU A 117 -19.56 30.27 42.88
N ASP A 118 -18.24 30.14 42.95
CA ASP A 118 -17.47 30.41 44.16
C ASP A 118 -17.50 31.89 44.55
N ALA A 119 -17.60 32.79 43.57
CA ALA A 119 -17.86 34.21 43.81
C ALA A 119 -19.28 34.49 44.34
N ARG A 120 -20.22 33.53 44.24
CA ARG A 120 -21.59 33.63 44.76
C ARG A 120 -22.02 32.35 45.48
N PRO A 121 -21.57 32.14 46.73
CA PRO A 121 -21.79 30.91 47.49
C PRO A 121 -23.25 30.45 47.51
N ASP A 122 -24.18 31.41 47.62
CA ASP A 122 -25.62 31.14 47.77
C ASP A 122 -26.35 30.82 46.45
N ALA A 123 -25.71 31.03 45.30
CA ALA A 123 -26.37 30.88 44.00
C ALA A 123 -26.68 29.42 43.64
N ALA A 124 -25.91 28.45 44.15
CA ALA A 124 -26.06 27.04 43.81
C ALA A 124 -25.87 26.12 45.02
N GLY A 125 -26.75 25.12 45.13
CA GLY A 125 -26.67 24.09 46.16
C GLY A 125 -25.43 23.19 46.04
N ALA A 126 -24.99 22.62 47.16
CA ALA A 126 -23.77 21.82 47.27
C ALA A 126 -23.73 20.61 46.31
N ALA A 127 -24.87 19.97 46.05
CA ALA A 127 -24.97 18.83 45.12
C ALA A 127 -24.63 19.21 43.67
N LEU A 128 -25.10 20.39 43.21
CA LEU A 128 -24.79 20.90 41.88
C LEU A 128 -23.30 21.24 41.76
N ARG A 129 -22.72 21.89 42.78
CA ARG A 129 -21.28 22.18 42.86
C ARG A 129 -20.43 20.92 42.79
N GLN A 130 -20.77 19.89 43.56
CA GLN A 130 -20.04 18.62 43.55
C GLN A 130 -20.10 17.94 42.18
N THR A 131 -21.25 18.01 41.51
CA THR A 131 -21.41 17.43 40.17
C THR A 131 -20.63 18.22 39.11
N LEU A 132 -20.63 19.55 39.18
CA LEU A 132 -19.80 20.40 38.34
C LEU A 132 -18.31 20.20 38.60
N GLN A 133 -17.90 19.98 39.84
CA GLN A 133 -16.52 19.63 40.20
C GLN A 133 -16.11 18.31 39.54
N ALA A 134 -16.96 17.28 39.61
CA ALA A 134 -16.70 16.02 38.92
C ALA A 134 -16.56 16.20 37.39
N LEU A 135 -17.38 17.07 36.78
CA LEU A 135 -17.25 17.40 35.35
C LEU A 135 -15.94 18.16 35.04
N ALA A 136 -15.54 19.10 35.90
CA ALA A 136 -14.28 19.83 35.77
C ALA A 136 -13.06 18.91 35.93
N ASP A 137 -13.15 17.92 36.82
CA ASP A 137 -12.14 16.87 37.01
C ASP A 137 -12.15 15.81 35.88
N GLY A 138 -13.10 15.91 34.95
CA GLY A 138 -13.13 15.13 33.72
C GLY A 138 -14.05 13.91 33.72
N ALA A 139 -14.99 13.81 34.66
CA ALA A 139 -16.01 12.77 34.65
C ALA A 139 -16.88 12.85 33.39
N LEU A 140 -17.09 11.71 32.72
CA LEU A 140 -17.98 11.59 31.56
C LEU A 140 -19.41 11.38 32.03
N ARG A 141 -20.32 12.22 31.54
CA ARG A 141 -21.76 12.11 31.83
C ARG A 141 -22.59 12.54 30.63
N ASP A 142 -23.67 11.80 30.37
CA ASP A 142 -24.60 12.10 29.28
C ASP A 142 -25.46 13.35 29.58
N ASP A 143 -25.62 13.71 30.85
CA ASP A 143 -26.37 14.88 31.32
C ASP A 143 -25.50 16.15 31.50
N ALA A 144 -24.24 16.14 31.06
CA ALA A 144 -23.26 17.21 31.31
C ALA A 144 -23.73 18.59 30.81
N GLU A 145 -24.32 18.67 29.61
CA GLU A 145 -24.81 19.94 29.07
C GLU A 145 -26.01 20.49 29.86
N ALA A 146 -26.92 19.60 30.31
CA ALA A 146 -28.06 19.98 31.13
C ALA A 146 -27.60 20.50 32.51
N LEU A 147 -26.57 19.89 33.09
CA LEU A 147 -25.96 20.33 34.35
C LEU A 147 -25.28 21.71 34.23
N LEU A 148 -24.54 21.94 33.13
CA LEU A 148 -23.98 23.26 32.84
C LEU A 148 -25.09 24.31 32.70
N ALA A 149 -26.16 24.00 31.97
CA ALA A 149 -27.31 24.90 31.82
C ALA A 149 -27.97 25.24 33.17
N GLN A 150 -28.13 24.25 34.06
CA GLN A 150 -28.64 24.48 35.42
C GLN A 150 -27.73 25.40 36.23
N GLY A 151 -26.41 25.23 36.17
CA GLY A 151 -25.49 26.12 36.87
C GLY A 151 -25.44 27.54 36.29
N PHE A 152 -25.56 27.70 34.98
CA PHE A 152 -25.73 29.03 34.38
C PHE A 152 -27.05 29.69 34.79
N ALA A 153 -28.15 28.93 34.87
CA ALA A 153 -29.43 29.45 35.36
C ALA A 153 -29.36 29.85 36.85
N ALA A 154 -28.63 29.09 37.67
CA ALA A 154 -28.35 29.41 39.06
C ALA A 154 -27.55 30.73 39.19
N LEU A 155 -26.55 30.95 38.33
CA LEU A 155 -25.86 32.24 38.24
C LEU A 155 -26.78 33.36 37.72
N ALA A 156 -27.67 33.10 36.77
CA ALA A 156 -28.54 34.14 36.22
C ALA A 156 -29.66 34.55 37.20
N SER A 157 -30.00 33.67 38.15
CA SER A 157 -31.01 33.94 39.17
C SER A 157 -30.47 34.94 40.20
N ALA A 158 -30.69 36.23 39.95
CA ALA A 158 -30.57 37.23 40.99
C ALA A 158 -31.63 36.97 42.07
N PRO A 159 -31.36 37.21 43.37
CA PRO A 159 -32.41 37.24 44.36
C PRO A 159 -33.48 38.24 43.91
N ALA A 160 -34.75 37.83 43.95
CA ALA A 160 -35.88 38.63 43.47
C ALA A 160 -36.04 40.00 44.18
N GLU A 161 -35.28 40.24 45.25
CA GLU A 161 -35.30 41.46 46.07
C GLU A 161 -34.35 42.57 45.56
N GLU A 162 -33.46 42.32 44.59
CA GLU A 162 -32.51 43.33 44.07
C GLU A 162 -33.02 44.07 42.82
N ARG A 163 -34.29 44.50 42.79
CA ARG A 163 -34.67 45.56 41.85
C ARG A 163 -34.26 46.89 42.46
N LEU A 164 -33.12 47.42 42.00
CA LEU A 164 -32.64 48.75 42.38
C LEU A 164 -33.80 49.75 42.30
N SER A 165 -34.12 50.39 43.43
CA SER A 165 -35.05 51.51 43.47
C SER A 165 -34.51 52.67 42.62
N GLU A 166 -35.38 53.59 42.23
CA GLU A 166 -34.99 54.73 41.38
C GLU A 166 -33.85 55.55 42.01
N ALA A 167 -33.91 55.76 43.33
CA ALA A 167 -32.86 56.41 44.11
C ALA A 167 -31.55 55.60 44.16
N GLN A 168 -31.63 54.27 44.22
CA GLN A 168 -30.45 53.40 44.18
C GLN A 168 -29.82 53.36 42.78
N ARG A 169 -30.61 53.50 41.71
CA ARG A 169 -30.09 53.63 40.33
C ARG A 169 -29.35 54.95 40.13
N GLU A 170 -29.92 56.05 40.62
CA GLU A 170 -29.23 57.36 40.60
C GLU A 170 -27.95 57.33 41.44
N LEU A 171 -27.99 56.71 42.62
CA LEU A 171 -26.82 56.57 43.48
C LEU A 171 -25.75 55.68 42.82
N ALA A 172 -26.12 54.57 42.18
CA ALA A 172 -25.20 53.71 41.44
C ALA A 172 -24.61 54.42 40.21
N GLN A 173 -25.37 55.29 39.54
CA GLN A 173 -24.83 56.14 38.47
C GLN A 173 -23.83 57.17 39.01
N ARG A 174 -24.08 57.73 40.20
CA ARG A 174 -23.17 58.69 40.86
C ARG A 174 -21.93 58.02 41.46
N LEU A 175 -22.01 56.74 41.82
CA LEU A 175 -20.94 55.94 42.42
C LEU A 175 -20.15 55.10 41.41
N LYS A 176 -20.49 55.12 40.11
CA LYS A 176 -19.70 54.46 39.07
C LYS A 176 -18.28 55.06 39.06
N THR A 177 -17.34 54.33 39.65
CA THR A 177 -15.91 54.48 39.42
C THR A 177 -15.57 54.11 37.97
N ASP A 178 -14.48 54.67 37.43
CA ASP A 178 -14.01 54.54 36.03
C ASP A 178 -13.71 53.10 35.54
N GLU A 179 -14.03 52.06 36.30
CA GLU A 179 -13.98 50.69 35.80
C GLU A 179 -15.19 50.40 34.92
N ALA A 180 -15.02 50.73 33.63
CA ALA A 180 -15.99 50.40 32.61
C ALA A 180 -16.16 48.87 32.52
N PRO A 181 -17.40 48.34 32.62
CA PRO A 181 -17.64 46.93 32.36
C PRO A 181 -17.23 46.60 30.91
N ILE A 182 -16.58 45.45 30.72
CA ILE A 182 -16.13 44.96 29.41
C ILE A 182 -17.31 44.96 28.45
N THR A 183 -17.21 45.70 27.35
CA THR A 183 -18.26 45.75 26.34
C THR A 183 -18.32 44.44 25.55
N LEU A 184 -19.48 44.13 24.95
CA LEU A 184 -19.64 42.95 24.08
C LEU A 184 -18.58 42.90 22.97
N GLU A 185 -18.19 44.05 22.43
CA GLU A 185 -17.14 44.18 21.41
C GLU A 185 -15.76 43.83 21.95
N GLN A 186 -15.42 44.30 23.16
CA GLN A 186 -14.17 43.96 23.83
C GLN A 186 -14.11 42.47 24.21
N TRP A 187 -15.24 41.88 24.63
CA TRP A 187 -15.34 40.44 24.86
C TRP A 187 -15.15 39.63 23.57
N ARG A 188 -15.77 40.04 22.47
CA ARG A 188 -15.57 39.42 21.14
C ARG A 188 -14.12 39.56 20.66
N ALA A 189 -13.49 40.70 20.87
CA ALA A 189 -12.08 40.92 20.52
C ALA A 189 -11.14 40.01 21.32
N ARG A 190 -11.43 39.76 22.61
CA ARG A 190 -10.68 38.77 23.42
C ARG A 190 -10.87 37.34 22.91
N GLN A 191 -12.09 36.95 22.56
CA GLN A 191 -12.36 35.64 21.95
C GLN A 191 -11.60 35.44 20.63
N GLN A 192 -11.47 36.48 19.81
CA GLN A 192 -10.67 36.44 18.57
C GLN A 192 -9.17 36.27 18.83
N GLN A 193 -8.65 36.74 19.97
CA GLN A 193 -7.26 36.55 20.36
C GLN A 193 -6.96 35.12 20.83
N ASP A 194 -7.97 34.38 21.31
CA ASP A 194 -7.86 32.98 21.73
C ASP A 194 -8.02 31.97 20.57
N ALA A 195 -8.53 32.40 19.41
CA ALA A 195 -8.71 31.54 18.23
C ALA A 195 -7.43 30.78 17.80
N PRO A 196 -6.22 31.36 17.82
CA PRO A 196 -4.99 30.62 17.52
C PRO A 196 -4.69 29.50 18.53
N ARG A 197 -5.08 29.64 19.81
CA ARG A 197 -4.92 28.58 20.82
C ARG A 197 -5.87 27.43 20.51
N GLU A 198 -7.14 27.71 20.24
CA GLU A 198 -8.13 26.69 19.90
C GLU A 198 -7.75 25.89 18.66
N GLN A 199 -7.20 26.56 17.62
CA GLN A 199 -6.74 25.88 16.41
C GLN A 199 -5.56 24.91 16.69
N ARG A 200 -4.60 25.29 17.55
CA ARG A 200 -3.50 24.38 17.94
C ARG A 200 -4.02 23.18 18.72
N LEU A 201 -4.92 23.44 19.67
CA LEU A 201 -5.55 22.39 20.47
C LEU A 201 -6.34 21.41 19.59
N ALA A 202 -7.09 21.90 18.60
CA ALA A 202 -7.78 21.05 17.64
C ALA A 202 -6.83 20.17 16.80
N ARG A 203 -5.67 20.71 16.39
CA ARG A 203 -4.62 19.92 15.71
C ARG A 203 -4.00 18.87 16.62
N ILE A 204 -3.72 19.21 17.88
CA ILE A 204 -3.23 18.28 18.89
C ILE A 204 -4.24 17.15 19.10
N ASP A 205 -5.51 17.47 19.25
CA ASP A 205 -6.58 16.48 19.45
C ASP A 205 -6.72 15.53 18.28
N ARG A 206 -6.60 16.05 17.05
CA ARG A 206 -6.56 15.23 15.84
C ARG A 206 -5.40 14.23 15.88
N HIS A 207 -4.17 14.67 16.13
CA HIS A 207 -3.02 13.76 16.13
C HIS A 207 -3.05 12.77 17.29
N ILE A 208 -3.52 13.17 18.47
CA ILE A 208 -3.73 12.25 19.59
C ILE A 208 -4.77 11.19 19.21
N ALA A 209 -5.89 11.60 18.61
CA ALA A 209 -6.92 10.67 18.15
C ALA A 209 -6.38 9.70 17.09
N GLU A 210 -5.58 10.19 16.13
CA GLU A 210 -4.88 9.39 15.13
C GLU A 210 -3.99 8.32 15.76
N LEU A 211 -3.11 8.71 16.69
CA LEU A 211 -2.21 7.79 17.38
C LEU A 211 -2.99 6.74 18.18
N GLN A 212 -3.96 7.16 19.00
CA GLN A 212 -4.75 6.24 19.83
C GLN A 212 -5.54 5.23 18.99
N LEU A 213 -6.18 5.70 17.92
CA LEU A 213 -7.04 4.86 17.09
C LEU A 213 -6.23 3.86 16.25
N LEU A 214 -5.13 4.32 15.63
CA LEU A 214 -4.36 3.53 14.68
C LEU A 214 -3.25 2.71 15.32
N GLN A 215 -2.64 3.20 16.41
CA GLN A 215 -1.49 2.59 17.08
C GLN A 215 -1.78 2.11 18.50
N GLY A 216 -2.99 2.37 19.02
CA GLY A 216 -3.41 1.99 20.36
C GLY A 216 -3.16 3.10 21.40
N GLU A 217 -3.87 3.02 22.52
CA GLU A 217 -3.95 4.11 23.50
C GLU A 217 -2.59 4.52 24.09
N ALA A 218 -1.69 3.56 24.30
CA ALA A 218 -0.38 3.79 24.91
C ALA A 218 0.52 4.72 24.06
N SER A 219 0.33 4.74 22.73
CA SER A 219 1.15 5.54 21.81
C SER A 219 1.05 7.05 22.03
N ALA A 220 -0.09 7.53 22.55
CA ALA A 220 -0.34 8.94 22.78
C ALA A 220 -0.06 9.40 24.23
N GLN A 221 0.23 8.48 25.16
CA GLN A 221 0.26 8.76 26.59
C GLN A 221 1.29 9.84 26.98
N ALA A 222 2.51 9.75 26.45
CA ALA A 222 3.55 10.75 26.71
C ALA A 222 3.14 12.15 26.20
N PHE A 223 2.39 12.22 25.09
CA PHE A 223 1.90 13.49 24.54
C PHE A 223 0.73 14.05 25.35
N LEU A 224 -0.13 13.20 25.91
CA LEU A 224 -1.20 13.60 26.82
C LEU A 224 -0.64 14.25 28.08
N GLU A 225 0.42 13.69 28.67
CA GLU A 225 1.11 14.27 29.83
C GLU A 225 1.75 15.62 29.49
N ARG A 226 2.37 15.73 28.31
CA ARG A 226 2.95 16.99 27.82
C ARG A 226 1.87 18.05 27.58
N LEU A 227 0.71 17.66 27.05
CA LEU A 227 -0.43 18.55 26.86
C LEU A 227 -0.95 19.08 28.19
N ALA A 228 -1.17 18.21 29.18
CA ALA A 228 -1.63 18.62 30.50
C ALA A 228 -0.66 19.61 31.16
N ARG A 229 0.66 19.39 31.02
CA ARG A 229 1.69 20.34 31.49
C ARG A 229 1.65 21.68 30.75
N ALA A 230 1.40 21.66 29.44
CA ALA A 230 1.27 22.89 28.65
C ALA A 230 0.00 23.68 29.03
N GLU A 231 -1.12 22.99 29.28
CA GLU A 231 -2.37 23.63 29.69
C GLU A 231 -2.29 24.23 31.10
N ALA A 232 -1.54 23.61 32.02
CA ALA A 232 -1.28 24.14 33.37
C ALA A 232 -0.32 25.35 33.41
N GLU A 233 0.37 25.67 32.31
CA GLU A 233 1.30 26.81 32.25
C GLU A 233 0.54 28.15 32.29
N GLN A 234 0.89 28.99 33.27
CA GLN A 234 0.23 30.27 33.51
C GLN A 234 0.70 31.36 32.55
N ARG A 235 1.94 31.27 32.05
CA ARG A 235 2.48 32.26 31.11
C ARG A 235 2.00 31.97 29.68
N PRO A 236 1.19 32.86 29.05
CA PRO A 236 0.57 32.58 27.76
C PRO A 236 1.58 32.39 26.62
N GLU A 237 2.68 33.15 26.61
CA GLU A 237 3.74 33.03 25.61
C GLU A 237 4.43 31.66 25.69
N ARG A 238 4.80 31.22 26.90
CA ARG A 238 5.45 29.93 27.12
C ARG A 238 4.51 28.77 26.80
N ARG A 239 3.24 28.88 27.20
CA ARG A 239 2.19 27.91 26.82
C ARG A 239 2.08 27.77 25.31
N ASN A 240 2.00 28.88 24.58
CA ASN A 240 1.90 28.84 23.12
C ASN A 240 3.11 28.15 22.47
N LEU A 241 4.32 28.44 22.93
CA LEU A 241 5.53 27.76 22.44
C LEU A 241 5.50 26.25 22.73
N LEU A 242 5.04 25.83 23.91
CA LEU A 242 4.89 24.41 24.25
C LEU A 242 3.86 23.71 23.36
N LEU A 243 2.74 24.37 23.07
CA LEU A 243 1.72 23.84 22.16
C LEU A 243 2.23 23.76 20.71
N ASP A 244 2.97 24.75 20.23
CA ASP A 244 3.56 24.73 18.89
C ASP A 244 4.59 23.60 18.75
N SER A 245 5.47 23.43 19.74
CA SER A 245 6.39 22.28 19.78
C SER A 245 5.64 20.94 19.83
N LEU A 246 4.56 20.85 20.61
CA LEU A 246 3.78 19.63 20.72
C LEU A 246 3.09 19.27 19.39
N VAL A 247 2.58 20.26 18.64
CA VAL A 247 2.00 20.03 17.31
C VAL A 247 3.04 19.43 16.35
N LEU A 248 4.27 19.95 16.34
CA LEU A 248 5.33 19.45 15.49
C LEU A 248 5.72 18.02 15.83
N ASP A 249 5.93 17.74 17.12
CA ASP A 249 6.33 16.41 17.59
C ASP A 249 5.22 15.37 17.34
N LEU A 250 3.96 15.72 17.60
CA LEU A 250 2.81 14.84 17.30
C LEU A 250 2.68 14.55 15.80
N ALA A 251 2.84 15.58 14.96
CA ALA A 251 2.79 15.42 13.51
C ALA A 251 3.95 14.56 12.99
N GLN A 252 5.13 14.65 13.60
CA GLN A 252 6.27 13.78 13.28
C GLN A 252 6.01 12.33 13.73
N ALA A 253 5.63 12.13 14.99
CA ALA A 253 5.33 10.80 15.53
C ALA A 253 4.23 10.09 14.74
N SER A 254 3.15 10.79 14.38
CA SER A 254 2.06 10.23 13.56
C SER A 254 2.58 9.75 12.19
N ARG A 255 3.43 10.54 11.53
CA ARG A 255 4.04 10.19 10.24
C ARG A 255 5.01 9.00 10.36
N GLU A 256 5.84 8.97 11.39
CA GLU A 256 6.79 7.88 11.63
C GLU A 256 6.06 6.56 11.87
N HIS A 257 5.05 6.57 12.74
CA HIS A 257 4.20 5.40 12.99
C HIS A 257 3.44 4.94 11.74
N GLN A 258 2.92 5.87 10.93
CA GLN A 258 2.28 5.52 9.66
C GLN A 258 3.25 4.83 8.69
N GLN A 259 4.46 5.40 8.50
CA GLN A 259 5.48 4.81 7.63
C GLN A 259 5.92 3.43 8.12
N GLN A 260 6.09 3.29 9.43
CA GLN A 260 6.49 2.06 10.06
C GLN A 260 5.42 0.97 9.90
N ARG A 261 4.14 1.32 10.10
CA ARG A 261 3.00 0.44 9.83
C ARG A 261 3.01 -0.05 8.37
N GLN A 262 3.19 0.87 7.42
CA GLN A 262 3.25 0.53 5.99
C GLN A 262 4.41 -0.41 5.64
N ARG A 263 5.60 -0.20 6.22
CA ARG A 263 6.76 -1.09 6.02
C ARG A 263 6.50 -2.49 6.56
N LEU A 264 5.96 -2.58 7.77
CA LEU A 264 5.64 -3.86 8.41
C LEU A 264 4.58 -4.62 7.60
N GLU A 265 3.50 -3.95 7.20
CA GLU A 265 2.45 -4.52 6.35
C GLU A 265 3.02 -5.03 5.01
N HIS A 266 3.87 -4.24 4.36
CA HIS A 266 4.50 -4.64 3.10
C HIS A 266 5.39 -5.88 3.28
N LEU A 267 6.17 -5.94 4.36
CA LEU A 267 6.98 -7.11 4.68
C LEU A 267 6.11 -8.34 4.92
N GLN A 268 5.01 -8.21 5.67
CA GLN A 268 4.08 -9.32 5.94
C GLN A 268 3.39 -9.82 4.67
N ASP A 269 3.03 -8.93 3.75
CA ASP A 269 2.50 -9.30 2.44
C ASP A 269 3.50 -10.13 1.65
N LEU A 270 4.75 -9.67 1.55
CA LEU A 270 5.80 -10.38 0.81
C LEU A 270 6.18 -11.70 1.49
N ALA A 271 6.29 -11.73 2.82
CA ALA A 271 6.60 -12.95 3.56
C ALA A 271 5.52 -14.02 3.34
N SER A 272 4.25 -13.62 3.33
CA SER A 272 3.17 -14.56 3.03
C SER A 272 3.14 -15.00 1.56
N GLU A 273 3.63 -14.20 0.61
CA GLU A 273 3.90 -14.69 -0.77
C GLU A 273 5.07 -15.68 -0.81
N VAL A 274 6.17 -15.40 -0.09
CA VAL A 274 7.31 -16.33 -0.02
C VAL A 274 6.91 -17.67 0.62
N ALA A 275 6.01 -17.65 1.61
CA ALA A 275 5.50 -18.85 2.26
C ALA A 275 4.76 -19.79 1.29
N THR A 276 4.08 -19.27 0.26
CA THR A 276 3.39 -20.12 -0.75
C THR A 276 4.35 -20.82 -1.70
N LEU A 277 5.58 -20.31 -1.84
CA LEU A 277 6.63 -20.91 -2.68
C LEU A 277 7.35 -22.07 -2.01
N GLY A 278 7.35 -22.13 -0.68
CA GLY A 278 8.06 -23.16 0.08
C GLY A 278 8.38 -22.73 1.50
N ALA A 279 7.41 -22.85 2.41
CA ALA A 279 7.57 -22.43 3.80
C ALA A 279 8.77 -23.08 4.52
N ALA A 280 9.12 -24.33 4.18
CA ALA A 280 10.26 -25.03 4.79
C ALA A 280 11.61 -24.50 4.30
N GLU A 281 11.73 -24.16 3.01
CA GLU A 281 12.98 -23.67 2.40
C GLU A 281 13.34 -22.27 2.90
N HIS A 282 12.33 -21.48 3.26
CA HIS A 282 12.48 -20.10 3.71
C HIS A 282 12.11 -19.90 5.18
N ALA A 283 12.08 -20.97 5.97
CA ALA A 283 11.57 -20.95 7.34
C ALA A 283 12.24 -19.88 8.23
N GLU A 284 13.57 -19.73 8.15
CA GLU A 284 14.31 -18.73 8.93
C GLU A 284 13.87 -17.29 8.59
N LEU A 285 13.75 -16.98 7.30
CA LEU A 285 13.32 -15.66 6.83
C LEU A 285 11.89 -15.37 7.28
N LEU A 286 10.99 -16.34 7.13
CA LEU A 286 9.59 -16.22 7.52
C LEU A 286 9.42 -16.05 9.03
N GLN A 287 10.21 -16.77 9.83
CA GLN A 287 10.23 -16.59 11.29
C GLN A 287 10.71 -15.20 11.70
N ARG A 288 11.79 -14.70 11.07
CA ARG A 288 12.30 -13.34 11.33
C ARG A 288 11.28 -12.28 10.93
N ALA A 289 10.61 -12.43 9.78
CA ALA A 289 9.57 -11.51 9.34
C ALA A 289 8.34 -11.54 10.28
N ALA A 290 7.94 -12.72 10.76
CA ALA A 290 6.83 -12.87 11.72
C ALA A 290 7.15 -12.30 13.11
N ALA A 291 8.43 -12.28 13.50
CA ALA A 291 8.88 -11.71 14.77
C ALA A 291 8.94 -10.16 14.76
N CYS A 292 8.83 -9.53 13.60
CA CYS A 292 8.82 -8.07 13.50
C CYS A 292 7.55 -7.47 14.12
N GLN A 293 7.73 -6.38 14.87
CA GLN A 293 6.73 -5.64 15.61
C GLN A 293 6.70 -4.18 15.13
N PRO A 294 5.68 -3.38 15.51
CA PRO A 294 5.63 -1.96 15.17
C PRO A 294 6.91 -1.19 15.56
N ASP A 295 7.57 -1.57 16.66
CA ASP A 295 8.79 -0.88 17.13
C ASP A 295 10.09 -1.49 16.57
N SER A 296 10.02 -2.41 15.60
CA SER A 296 11.20 -3.01 14.98
C SER A 296 12.04 -2.00 14.19
N ASP A 297 13.35 -2.25 14.12
CA ASP A 297 14.29 -1.39 13.40
C ASP A 297 13.91 -1.26 11.91
N PRO A 298 13.74 -0.03 11.38
CA PRO A 298 13.52 0.21 9.97
C PRO A 298 14.54 -0.43 9.03
N GLN A 299 15.82 -0.52 9.43
CA GLN A 299 16.84 -1.16 8.60
C GLN A 299 16.62 -2.67 8.48
N GLN A 300 16.26 -3.32 9.59
CA GLN A 300 15.91 -4.74 9.59
C GLN A 300 14.68 -5.01 8.71
N LEU A 301 13.64 -4.17 8.78
CA LEU A 301 12.46 -4.29 7.92
C LEU A 301 12.82 -4.17 6.43
N ALA A 302 13.69 -3.20 6.08
CA ALA A 302 14.15 -3.01 4.70
C ALA A 302 14.94 -4.21 4.19
N GLU A 303 15.89 -4.73 4.99
CA GLU A 303 16.68 -5.90 4.64
C GLU A 303 15.80 -7.14 4.38
N LEU A 304 14.84 -7.42 5.27
CA LEU A 304 13.92 -8.54 5.10
C LEU A 304 13.03 -8.36 3.87
N THR A 305 12.57 -7.13 3.62
CA THR A 305 11.78 -6.78 2.43
C THR A 305 12.55 -7.04 1.14
N GLU A 306 13.81 -6.61 1.07
CA GLU A 306 14.69 -6.86 -0.08
C GLU A 306 14.92 -8.36 -0.31
N ARG A 307 15.17 -9.12 0.76
CA ARG A 307 15.35 -10.58 0.69
C ARG A 307 14.08 -11.27 0.16
N CYS A 308 12.91 -10.92 0.68
CA CYS A 308 11.63 -11.47 0.18
C CYS A 308 11.42 -11.14 -1.30
N ASN A 309 11.65 -9.88 -1.71
CA ASN A 309 11.54 -9.47 -3.10
C ASN A 309 12.51 -10.22 -4.03
N ALA A 310 13.75 -10.45 -3.59
CA ALA A 310 14.74 -11.19 -4.35
C ALA A 310 14.30 -12.63 -4.59
N ILE A 311 13.77 -13.32 -3.57
CA ILE A 311 13.23 -14.68 -3.67
C ILE A 311 12.07 -14.73 -4.66
N LEU A 312 11.06 -13.85 -4.50
CA LEU A 312 9.89 -13.81 -5.37
C LEU A 312 10.28 -13.52 -6.82
N THR A 313 11.21 -12.58 -7.04
CA THR A 313 11.69 -12.22 -8.38
C THR A 313 12.45 -13.38 -9.02
N ALA A 314 13.36 -14.03 -8.29
CA ALA A 314 14.12 -15.17 -8.78
C ALA A 314 13.21 -16.34 -9.16
N HIS A 315 12.22 -16.64 -8.31
CA HIS A 315 11.26 -17.71 -8.56
C HIS A 315 10.41 -17.44 -9.82
N LEU A 316 9.86 -16.23 -9.97
CA LEU A 316 9.09 -15.86 -11.15
C LEU A 316 9.92 -15.88 -12.44
N GLN A 317 11.17 -15.40 -12.37
CA GLN A 317 12.09 -15.47 -13.51
C GLN A 317 12.39 -16.91 -13.90
N GLN A 318 12.61 -17.80 -12.93
CA GLN A 318 12.88 -19.22 -13.18
C GLN A 318 11.68 -19.92 -13.82
N GLN A 319 10.46 -19.68 -13.30
CA GLN A 319 9.23 -20.23 -13.87
C GLN A 319 8.99 -19.72 -15.29
N ALA A 320 9.08 -18.41 -15.51
CA ALA A 320 8.91 -17.82 -16.84
C ALA A 320 9.98 -18.32 -17.83
N ALA A 321 11.25 -18.42 -17.42
CA ALA A 321 12.31 -18.96 -18.25
C ALA A 321 12.09 -20.42 -18.64
N LEU A 322 11.52 -21.24 -17.75
CA LEU A 322 11.17 -22.62 -18.05
C LEU A 322 10.00 -22.70 -19.04
N ALA A 323 8.91 -21.97 -18.78
CA ALA A 323 7.74 -21.92 -19.66
C ALA A 323 8.12 -21.43 -21.07
N ARG A 324 8.90 -20.35 -21.17
CA ARG A 324 9.39 -19.80 -22.45
C ARG A 324 10.21 -20.82 -23.24
N ARG A 325 11.13 -21.55 -22.58
CA ARG A 325 11.92 -22.58 -23.25
C ARG A 325 11.05 -23.71 -23.77
N GLN A 326 10.10 -24.18 -22.97
CA GLN A 326 9.17 -25.24 -23.36
C GLN A 326 8.28 -24.82 -24.53
N ALA A 327 7.70 -23.62 -24.49
CA ALA A 327 6.84 -23.09 -25.55
C ALA A 327 7.58 -22.99 -26.90
N VAL A 328 8.81 -22.45 -26.90
CA VAL A 328 9.62 -22.35 -28.13
C VAL A 328 9.98 -23.74 -28.66
N LEU A 329 10.43 -24.66 -27.81
CA LEU A 329 10.81 -26.00 -28.25
C LEU A 329 9.59 -26.76 -28.79
N GLN A 330 8.45 -26.74 -28.10
CA GLN A 330 7.22 -27.39 -28.58
C GLN A 330 6.73 -26.77 -29.90
N GLY A 331 6.77 -25.44 -30.02
CA GLY A 331 6.45 -24.73 -31.26
C GLY A 331 7.37 -25.18 -32.42
N LEU A 332 8.68 -25.25 -32.19
CA LEU A 332 9.63 -25.74 -33.20
C LEU A 332 9.42 -27.22 -33.54
N ALA A 333 9.12 -28.07 -32.56
CA ALA A 333 8.77 -29.47 -32.80
C ALA A 333 7.58 -29.61 -33.75
N SER A 334 6.52 -28.79 -33.55
CA SER A 334 5.34 -28.80 -34.43
C SER A 334 5.62 -28.33 -35.87
N LEU A 335 6.69 -27.55 -36.06
CA LEU A 335 7.18 -27.14 -37.39
C LEU A 335 8.12 -28.17 -38.04
N GLY A 336 8.36 -29.30 -37.36
CA GLY A 336 9.16 -30.43 -37.83
C GLY A 336 10.64 -30.36 -37.47
N TYR A 337 11.02 -29.52 -36.49
CA TYR A 337 12.38 -29.55 -35.93
C TYR A 337 12.54 -30.70 -34.92
N GLU A 338 13.72 -31.31 -34.89
CA GLU A 338 14.05 -32.36 -33.92
C GLU A 338 14.29 -31.77 -32.54
N VAL A 339 13.34 -31.97 -31.63
CA VAL A 339 13.48 -31.68 -30.19
C VAL A 339 13.71 -32.98 -29.44
N ARG A 340 14.76 -33.01 -28.61
CA ARG A 340 15.12 -34.18 -27.80
C ARG A 340 14.93 -33.90 -26.32
N GLU A 341 14.76 -34.97 -25.55
CA GLU A 341 14.77 -34.91 -24.09
C GLU A 341 16.09 -34.30 -23.60
N GLY A 342 16.03 -33.40 -22.62
CA GLY A 342 17.19 -32.69 -22.10
C GLY A 342 17.63 -31.45 -22.90
N MET A 343 17.02 -31.14 -24.05
CA MET A 343 17.36 -29.89 -24.77
C MET A 343 16.99 -28.63 -23.99
N ALA A 344 15.88 -28.65 -23.23
CA ALA A 344 15.48 -27.52 -22.40
C ALA A 344 16.50 -27.25 -21.27
N THR A 345 17.03 -28.31 -20.65
CA THR A 345 18.06 -28.21 -19.60
C THR A 345 19.42 -27.84 -20.16
N ALA A 346 19.81 -28.42 -21.31
CA ALA A 346 21.02 -28.04 -22.03
C ALA A 346 20.99 -26.54 -22.39
N TRP A 347 19.87 -26.06 -22.95
CA TRP A 347 19.70 -24.64 -23.26
C TRP A 347 19.80 -23.76 -22.00
N ALA A 348 19.29 -24.20 -20.85
CA ALA A 348 19.46 -23.50 -19.58
C ALA A 348 20.95 -23.29 -19.22
N GLN A 349 21.76 -24.34 -19.40
CA GLN A 349 23.16 -24.38 -18.98
C GLN A 349 24.08 -23.63 -19.96
N THR A 350 23.87 -23.82 -21.26
CA THR A 350 24.74 -23.27 -22.32
C THR A 350 24.26 -21.91 -22.84
N GLY A 351 23.03 -21.51 -22.53
CA GLY A 351 22.39 -20.30 -23.05
C GLY A 351 22.05 -20.34 -24.54
N ARG A 352 22.25 -21.49 -25.22
CA ARG A 352 21.89 -21.69 -26.63
C ARG A 352 21.66 -23.16 -26.96
N VAL A 353 20.80 -23.42 -27.94
CA VAL A 353 20.54 -24.76 -28.49
C VAL A 353 20.41 -24.69 -30.00
N VAL A 354 20.82 -25.75 -30.69
CA VAL A 354 20.67 -25.87 -32.15
C VAL A 354 19.76 -27.04 -32.47
N LEU A 355 18.72 -26.78 -33.26
CA LEU A 355 17.76 -27.77 -33.70
C LEU A 355 17.97 -28.12 -35.17
N ARG A 356 17.84 -29.41 -35.49
CA ARG A 356 17.89 -29.91 -36.87
C ARG A 356 16.51 -29.97 -37.46
N LYS A 357 16.41 -29.82 -38.78
CA LYS A 357 15.20 -30.10 -39.53
C LYS A 357 15.48 -31.14 -40.60
N PRO A 358 14.83 -32.33 -40.56
CA PRO A 358 15.07 -33.39 -41.54
C PRO A 358 14.82 -32.96 -42.99
N ALA A 359 13.87 -32.05 -43.21
CA ALA A 359 13.50 -31.54 -44.53
C ALA A 359 14.56 -30.62 -45.16
N THR A 360 15.51 -30.10 -44.39
CA THR A 360 16.63 -29.26 -44.88
C THR A 360 17.97 -29.80 -44.36
N PRO A 361 18.47 -30.92 -44.91
CA PRO A 361 19.71 -31.54 -44.47
C PRO A 361 20.90 -30.58 -44.55
N GLY A 362 21.75 -30.58 -43.52
CA GLY A 362 22.93 -29.71 -43.46
C GLY A 362 22.67 -28.31 -42.88
N TYR A 363 21.41 -27.96 -42.60
CA TYR A 363 21.01 -26.71 -41.96
C TYR A 363 20.24 -26.97 -40.66
N GLY A 364 20.21 -25.96 -39.79
CA GLY A 364 19.48 -25.98 -38.55
C GLY A 364 19.08 -24.58 -38.09
N LEU A 365 18.47 -24.53 -36.91
CA LEU A 365 18.09 -23.30 -36.25
C LEU A 365 18.81 -23.19 -34.90
N GLU A 366 19.56 -22.12 -34.70
CA GLU A 366 20.09 -21.76 -33.39
C GLU A 366 19.07 -20.87 -32.66
N VAL A 367 18.74 -21.29 -31.45
CA VAL A 367 18.00 -20.51 -30.47
C VAL A 367 18.97 -20.15 -29.35
N GLY A 368 19.30 -18.87 -29.24
CA GLY A 368 20.24 -18.35 -28.25
C GLY A 368 19.60 -17.31 -27.33
N GLY A 369 20.23 -17.05 -26.20
CA GLY A 369 19.80 -16.06 -25.21
C GLY A 369 19.34 -16.70 -23.91
N LYS A 370 19.54 -15.95 -22.82
CA LYS A 370 19.02 -16.33 -21.50
C LYS A 370 17.52 -16.05 -21.50
N ALA A 371 16.72 -17.11 -21.44
CA ALA A 371 15.27 -17.02 -21.39
C ALA A 371 14.76 -16.21 -20.18
N ASP A 372 15.61 -15.92 -19.18
CA ASP A 372 15.30 -15.17 -17.96
C ASP A 372 14.77 -13.76 -18.24
N ASN A 373 15.27 -13.08 -19.27
CA ASN A 373 14.86 -11.71 -19.62
C ASN A 373 13.78 -11.67 -20.72
N GLY A 374 13.23 -12.82 -21.12
CA GLY A 374 12.22 -12.93 -22.17
C GLY A 374 12.73 -12.64 -23.58
N ARG A 375 14.02 -12.27 -23.76
CA ARG A 375 14.63 -11.99 -25.06
C ARG A 375 15.41 -13.19 -25.56
N LEU A 376 15.08 -13.61 -26.77
CA LEU A 376 15.71 -14.72 -27.47
C LEU A 376 16.24 -14.25 -28.82
N GLN A 377 17.32 -14.89 -29.27
CA GLN A 377 17.85 -14.75 -30.61
C GLN A 377 17.56 -16.02 -31.40
N LEU A 378 16.95 -15.86 -32.56
CA LEU A 378 16.65 -16.96 -33.48
C LEU A 378 17.39 -16.70 -34.80
N ARG A 379 18.19 -17.66 -35.25
CA ARG A 379 18.90 -17.57 -36.52
C ARG A 379 19.04 -18.94 -37.19
N ALA A 380 18.93 -18.97 -38.51
CA ALA A 380 19.35 -20.13 -39.29
C ALA A 380 20.87 -20.32 -39.16
N VAL A 381 21.31 -21.57 -39.15
CA VAL A 381 22.73 -21.94 -39.06
C VAL A 381 23.06 -23.08 -40.00
N ALA A 382 24.32 -23.12 -40.42
CA ALA A 382 24.88 -24.22 -41.20
C ALA A 382 25.52 -25.26 -40.28
N LEU A 383 25.21 -26.54 -40.52
CA LEU A 383 25.73 -27.67 -39.74
C LEU A 383 26.92 -28.36 -40.44
N ASN A 384 27.22 -27.98 -41.68
CA ASN A 384 28.33 -28.54 -42.45
C ASN A 384 29.13 -27.41 -43.12
N ALA A 385 30.46 -27.51 -43.08
CA ALA A 385 31.36 -26.55 -43.71
C ALA A 385 31.32 -26.64 -45.26
N ASN A 386 31.08 -27.82 -45.83
CA ASN A 386 30.92 -28.02 -47.28
C ASN A 386 29.48 -27.73 -47.75
N ARG A 387 28.91 -26.58 -47.37
CA ARG A 387 27.56 -26.19 -47.76
C ARG A 387 27.55 -25.46 -49.10
N ASP A 388 26.38 -25.46 -49.73
CA ASP A 388 26.10 -24.62 -50.88
C ASP A 388 25.68 -23.22 -50.41
N SER A 389 26.55 -22.23 -50.56
CA SER A 389 26.30 -20.85 -50.14
C SER A 389 25.19 -20.16 -50.95
N GLN A 390 24.79 -20.70 -52.11
CA GLN A 390 23.63 -20.20 -52.85
C GLN A 390 22.31 -20.56 -52.15
N ARG A 391 22.28 -21.68 -51.43
CA ARG A 391 21.11 -22.13 -50.66
C ARG A 391 20.92 -21.39 -49.33
N ASP A 392 21.93 -20.68 -48.84
CA ASP A 392 21.85 -19.95 -47.57
C ASP A 392 20.70 -18.93 -47.57
N ARG A 393 20.50 -18.21 -48.69
CA ARG A 393 19.38 -17.26 -48.85
C ARG A 393 18.01 -17.94 -48.90
N ASP A 394 17.93 -19.12 -49.51
CA ASP A 394 16.70 -19.90 -49.57
C ASP A 394 16.31 -20.41 -48.18
N ILE A 395 17.30 -20.87 -47.40
CA ILE A 395 17.11 -21.34 -46.02
C ILE A 395 16.63 -20.19 -45.11
N GLU A 396 17.21 -19.00 -45.23
CA GLU A 396 16.74 -17.84 -44.47
C GLU A 396 15.34 -17.37 -44.90
N THR A 397 15.01 -17.49 -46.18
CA THR A 397 13.67 -17.20 -46.70
C THR A 397 12.64 -18.19 -46.15
N LEU A 398 12.96 -19.48 -46.14
CA LEU A 398 12.15 -20.52 -45.53
C LEU A 398 11.93 -20.25 -44.03
N TRP A 399 13.01 -19.90 -43.32
CA TRP A 399 12.95 -19.53 -41.91
C TRP A 399 12.02 -18.34 -41.65
N CYS A 400 11.97 -17.32 -42.51
CA CYS A 400 11.02 -16.20 -42.37
C CYS A 400 9.57 -16.69 -42.28
N GLY A 401 9.18 -17.61 -43.17
CA GLY A 401 7.82 -18.15 -43.21
C GLY A 401 7.54 -19.13 -42.07
N GLU A 402 8.55 -19.83 -41.58
CA GLU A 402 8.44 -20.67 -40.37
C GLU A 402 8.34 -19.85 -39.10
N PHE A 403 9.05 -18.73 -39.01
CA PHE A 403 8.96 -17.81 -37.90
C PHE A 403 7.54 -17.23 -37.77
N GLN A 404 6.91 -16.84 -38.88
CA GLN A 404 5.51 -16.40 -38.88
C GLN A 404 4.55 -17.51 -38.42
N ARG A 405 4.81 -18.77 -38.83
CA ARG A 405 4.02 -19.91 -38.35
C ARG A 405 4.25 -20.20 -36.86
N LEU A 406 5.49 -20.09 -36.39
CA LEU A 406 5.82 -20.20 -34.95
C LEU A 406 5.09 -19.13 -34.15
N GLN A 407 5.10 -17.89 -34.63
CA GLN A 407 4.37 -16.77 -34.02
C GLN A 407 2.86 -17.07 -33.95
N ALA A 408 2.27 -17.57 -35.03
CA ALA A 408 0.86 -17.94 -35.07
C ALA A 408 0.52 -19.11 -34.13
N LEU A 409 1.40 -20.11 -34.01
CA LEU A 409 1.24 -21.25 -33.11
C LEU A 409 1.28 -20.82 -31.64
N LEU A 410 2.25 -19.97 -31.27
CA LEU A 410 2.33 -19.42 -29.91
C LEU A 410 1.13 -18.53 -29.60
N ALA A 411 0.68 -17.72 -30.56
CA ALA A 411 -0.54 -16.91 -30.41
C ALA A 411 -1.79 -17.77 -30.20
N ALA A 412 -1.92 -18.88 -30.94
CA ALA A 412 -3.04 -19.82 -30.75
C ALA A 412 -3.03 -20.52 -29.39
N GLN A 413 -1.86 -20.60 -28.73
CA GLN A 413 -1.71 -21.12 -27.37
C GLN A 413 -1.82 -20.04 -26.28
N GLY A 414 -2.13 -18.80 -26.65
CA GLY A 414 -2.26 -17.67 -25.71
C GLY A 414 -0.94 -16.99 -25.35
N GLY A 415 0.16 -17.31 -26.05
CA GLY A 415 1.44 -16.62 -25.91
C GLY A 415 1.60 -15.48 -26.92
N GLU A 416 2.59 -14.62 -26.69
CA GLU A 416 2.98 -13.56 -27.61
C GLU A 416 4.45 -13.71 -28.00
N LEU A 417 4.74 -13.60 -29.30
CA LEU A 417 6.11 -13.53 -29.82
C LEU A 417 6.26 -12.24 -30.63
N SER A 418 6.99 -11.26 -30.11
CA SER A 418 7.21 -9.97 -30.75
C SER A 418 8.66 -9.80 -31.19
N VAL A 419 8.88 -9.13 -32.33
CA VAL A 419 10.22 -8.91 -32.89
C VAL A 419 10.75 -7.58 -32.39
N GLU A 420 11.86 -7.59 -31.63
CA GLU A 420 12.55 -6.38 -31.18
C GLU A 420 13.59 -5.89 -32.20
N ARG A 421 14.24 -6.83 -32.89
CA ARG A 421 15.24 -6.53 -33.94
C ARG A 421 15.24 -7.60 -35.01
N ALA A 422 15.38 -7.19 -36.26
CA ALA A 422 15.38 -8.07 -37.42
C ALA A 422 16.43 -7.57 -38.43
N LEU A 423 17.35 -8.44 -38.83
CA LEU A 423 18.23 -8.20 -39.98
C LEU A 423 17.57 -8.73 -41.26
N GLY A 424 17.97 -8.26 -42.43
CA GLY A 424 17.53 -8.72 -43.75
C GLY A 424 18.04 -10.12 -44.12
N VAL A 425 17.40 -10.77 -45.09
CA VAL A 425 17.87 -12.06 -45.63
C VAL A 425 19.18 -11.84 -46.40
N GLY A 426 20.19 -12.66 -46.11
CA GLY A 426 21.53 -12.60 -46.70
C GLY A 426 22.35 -11.39 -46.27
N GLU A 427 21.89 -10.63 -45.25
CA GLU A 427 22.64 -9.49 -44.71
C GLU A 427 23.85 -9.94 -43.88
N VAL A 428 23.75 -11.12 -43.26
CA VAL A 428 24.84 -11.76 -42.50
C VAL A 428 24.99 -13.20 -42.99
N ALA A 429 26.24 -13.65 -43.18
CA ALA A 429 26.51 -15.04 -43.55
C ALA A 429 26.03 -16.00 -42.45
N LEU A 430 25.50 -17.17 -42.85
CA LEU A 430 25.07 -18.18 -41.89
C LEU A 430 26.24 -18.63 -41.01
N LYS A 431 26.00 -18.66 -39.69
CA LYS A 431 26.96 -19.17 -38.73
C LYS A 431 27.16 -20.66 -38.95
N GLU A 432 28.41 -21.08 -39.02
CA GLU A 432 28.81 -22.48 -39.06
C GLU A 432 28.92 -23.03 -37.64
N ILE A 433 28.27 -24.16 -37.37
CA ILE A 433 28.39 -24.86 -36.09
C ILE A 433 29.33 -26.05 -36.27
N GLY A 434 30.46 -26.03 -35.55
CA GLY A 434 31.48 -27.07 -35.63
C GLY A 434 30.98 -28.44 -35.13
N LYS A 435 31.66 -29.53 -35.53
CA LYS A 435 31.26 -30.90 -35.10
C LYS A 435 31.35 -31.12 -33.58
N GLU A 436 32.27 -30.45 -32.90
CA GLU A 436 32.39 -30.47 -31.43
C GLU A 436 31.25 -29.67 -30.76
N GLU A 437 30.96 -28.46 -31.23
CA GLU A 437 29.81 -27.68 -30.77
C GLU A 437 28.48 -28.42 -31.00
N GLN A 438 28.35 -29.16 -32.10
CA GLN A 438 27.20 -30.03 -32.35
C GLN A 438 27.10 -31.21 -31.36
N ARG A 439 28.21 -31.71 -30.82
CA ARG A 439 28.19 -32.78 -29.80
C ARG A 439 27.80 -32.21 -28.43
N GLU A 440 28.36 -31.06 -28.05
CA GLU A 440 28.03 -30.38 -26.79
C GLU A 440 26.57 -29.92 -26.73
N MET A 441 25.99 -29.49 -27.86
CA MET A 441 24.59 -29.05 -27.93
C MET A 441 23.59 -30.20 -28.22
N GLY A 442 24.02 -31.47 -28.11
CA GLY A 442 23.16 -32.64 -28.27
C GLY A 442 22.64 -32.88 -29.68
N VAL A 443 23.29 -32.31 -30.70
CA VAL A 443 22.87 -32.31 -32.11
C VAL A 443 23.26 -33.62 -32.83
N VAL A 444 24.35 -34.28 -32.42
CA VAL A 444 24.85 -35.57 -32.97
C VAL A 444 24.72 -36.69 -31.92
N ARG A 445 24.40 -37.93 -32.32
CA ARG A 445 24.42 -39.12 -31.44
C ARG A 445 25.80 -39.24 -30.76
N GLN A 446 25.85 -39.38 -29.44
CA GLN A 446 26.96 -40.10 -28.82
C GLN A 446 26.91 -41.52 -29.40
N ARG A 447 27.91 -41.88 -30.22
CA ARG A 447 28.17 -43.29 -30.48
C ARG A 447 28.64 -43.84 -29.13
N GLY A 448 27.82 -44.68 -28.51
CA GLY A 448 28.21 -45.44 -27.33
C GLY A 448 29.49 -46.20 -27.64
N LEU A 449 30.38 -46.20 -26.65
CA LEU A 449 31.40 -47.23 -26.51
C LEU A 449 30.71 -48.56 -26.19
#